data_AF-A0AAD5GUE5-F1
#
_entry.id   AF-A0AAD5GUE5-F1
#
_cell.length_a   1.000
_cell.length_b   1.000
_cell.length_c   1.000
_cell.angle_alpha   90.00
_cell.angle_beta   90.00
_cell.angle_gamma   90.00
#
_symmetry.space_group_name_H-M   'P 1'
#
loop_
_entity.id
_entity.type
_entity.pdbx_description
1 polymer ?
#
loop_
_entity_poly.entity_id
_entity_poly.type
_entity_poly.pdbx_seq_one_letter_code
_entity_poly.pdbx_strand_id
1 'polypeptide(L)'
;MKTLVVVTHIFHFQQPPTTTCQRYLWAQSSSSASSRLNYYKQYYRSHHFNSNSIRVVPLNKAEQMDSGDGTAAKLRSQFLQLLSTRRSPQDVSQAVPFFLTVLLGRPTPNGKNGGQPNNGLLYDSHAVPFLLAVLLGQPNPNGKNGGRELLTEVGSRNEGGEKLLLLEVPLEEKPAKPVKEPLYQGPPPPPFSEAMKSCPKADIPNFEELLNEENLYLTTEEGDQGHLPVLILSMKESTPSKRPAIVFLHSTNKCKEWVRPLLEAYASRGYIAVAIDSRYHGERAKNKTTYEDALVSSWKRGDTMPFIFDTVWDLVKLADYLTARDDIDHAKIGITGESLGGMHAWFAAFLDTRYSVVVPIIGIQGFRWAIDNDQWQARVDSIRSVFEEARVDLGKSVIDKEVVEKVWDRIAPGLAREFDSNYTVPLIASRPLLILNGAEDPRCPMAGLDVTISETRKAYEEAKCSDNFKVMAGAGIGHQMTSTMVKEASNWFDKYLKP
;
A
#
# COMPACT_ATOMS: atom_id res chain seq x y z
N MET A 1 -11.33 -26.58 -8.65
CA MET A 1 -11.44 -26.04 -7.28
C MET A 1 -10.18 -26.41 -6.53
N LYS A 2 -9.33 -25.44 -6.17
CA LYS A 2 -8.17 -25.65 -5.29
C LYS A 2 -8.43 -24.83 -4.03
N THR A 3 -8.54 -25.47 -2.87
CA THR A 3 -8.71 -24.80 -1.59
C THR A 3 -7.33 -24.58 -0.97
N LEU A 4 -6.94 -23.33 -0.75
CA LEU A 4 -5.75 -23.01 0.03
C LEU A 4 -6.10 -23.10 1.53
N VAL A 5 -5.22 -23.72 2.31
CA VAL A 5 -5.36 -23.86 3.77
C VAL A 5 -4.23 -23.08 4.43
N VAL A 6 -4.53 -21.92 5.00
CA VAL A 6 -3.60 -21.12 5.81
C VAL A 6 -3.75 -21.56 7.26
N VAL A 7 -2.67 -22.01 7.92
CA VAL A 7 -2.68 -22.38 9.34
C VAL A 7 -1.97 -21.32 10.16
N THR A 8 -2.73 -20.50 10.89
CA THR A 8 -2.19 -19.48 11.80
C THR A 8 -1.85 -20.08 13.16
N HIS A 9 -0.70 -19.72 13.73
CA HIS A 9 -0.30 -20.08 15.10
C HIS A 9 -0.52 -18.87 16.03
N ILE A 10 -1.12 -19.10 17.20
CA ILE A 10 -1.18 -18.11 18.29
C ILE A 10 -0.57 -18.79 19.51
N PHE A 11 0.55 -18.26 20.01
CA PHE A 11 1.13 -18.67 21.28
C PHE A 11 0.58 -17.75 22.39
N HIS A 12 0.17 -18.33 23.51
CA HIS A 12 -0.03 -17.60 24.75
C HIS A 12 1.01 -18.11 25.74
N PHE A 13 2.04 -17.31 25.98
CA PHE A 13 2.91 -17.50 27.13
C PHE A 13 2.28 -16.75 28.30
N GLN A 14 2.18 -17.40 29.46
CA GLN A 14 1.73 -16.78 30.71
C GLN A 14 2.81 -15.79 31.19
N GLN A 15 2.76 -14.57 30.64
CA GLN A 15 3.22 -13.26 31.16
C GLN A 15 4.72 -13.05 31.53
N PRO A 16 5.28 -11.83 31.35
CA PRO A 16 4.84 -10.70 30.50
C PRO A 16 5.94 -10.22 29.51
N PRO A 17 5.63 -9.30 28.56
CA PRO A 17 4.95 -9.56 27.30
C PRO A 17 5.90 -9.38 26.10
N THR A 18 5.36 -9.47 24.87
CA THR A 18 5.94 -9.05 23.58
C THR A 18 6.76 -10.09 22.80
N THR A 19 6.06 -10.98 22.07
CA THR A 19 6.31 -11.24 20.63
C THR A 19 5.25 -12.21 20.09
N THR A 20 4.41 -11.74 19.18
CA THR A 20 3.51 -12.61 18.42
C THR A 20 4.24 -13.04 17.15
N CYS A 21 4.88 -14.21 17.17
CA CYS A 21 5.58 -14.72 15.98
C CYS A 21 4.60 -15.48 15.07
N GLN A 22 4.30 -14.95 13.89
CA GLN A 22 3.55 -15.64 12.83
C GLN A 22 4.52 -16.38 11.90
N ARG A 23 4.28 -17.67 11.61
CA ARG A 23 4.98 -18.42 10.56
C ARG A 23 3.97 -18.98 9.55
N TYR A 24 4.28 -18.82 8.27
CA TYR A 24 3.46 -19.28 7.14
C TYR A 24 4.08 -20.54 6.52
N LEU A 25 3.26 -21.56 6.23
CA LEU A 25 3.68 -22.79 5.56
C LEU A 25 2.71 -23.10 4.40
N TRP A 26 3.26 -23.47 3.24
CA TRP A 26 2.49 -23.72 2.00
C TRP A 26 2.38 -25.22 1.70
N ALA A 27 1.22 -25.66 1.18
CA ALA A 27 1.01 -27.02 0.66
C ALA A 27 0.08 -27.03 -0.57
N GLN A 28 0.47 -27.72 -1.64
CA GLN A 28 -0.36 -27.92 -2.83
C GLN A 28 -1.38 -29.05 -2.66
N SER A 29 -2.53 -28.90 -3.33
CA SER A 29 -3.76 -29.70 -3.17
C SER A 29 -3.62 -31.18 -3.55
N SER A 30 -4.03 -32.05 -2.63
CA SER A 30 -4.74 -33.32 -2.87
C SER A 30 -5.38 -33.73 -1.54
N SER A 31 -6.05 -34.90 -1.47
CA SER A 31 -6.74 -35.54 -0.32
C SER A 31 -5.91 -35.70 0.99
N SER A 32 -4.78 -35.01 1.11
CA SER A 32 -3.83 -35.04 2.22
C SER A 32 -3.89 -33.84 3.16
N ALA A 33 -4.76 -32.84 2.95
CA ALA A 33 -4.87 -31.68 3.86
C ALA A 33 -5.40 -32.08 5.26
N SER A 34 -6.46 -32.90 5.32
CA SER A 34 -7.00 -33.42 6.58
C SER A 34 -6.05 -34.39 7.27
N SER A 35 -5.35 -35.23 6.51
CA SER A 35 -4.35 -36.18 7.02
C SER A 35 -3.12 -35.48 7.60
N ARG A 36 -2.67 -34.38 6.96
CA ARG A 36 -1.55 -33.56 7.47
C ARG A 36 -1.96 -32.70 8.65
N LEU A 37 -3.17 -32.14 8.66
CA LEU A 37 -3.71 -31.44 9.84
C LEU A 37 -3.76 -32.38 11.06
N ASN A 38 -4.17 -33.64 10.85
CA ASN A 38 -4.13 -34.65 11.91
C ASN A 38 -2.71 -35.02 12.32
N TYR A 39 -1.77 -35.17 11.38
CA TYR A 39 -0.35 -35.37 11.69
C TYR A 39 0.22 -34.22 12.55
N TYR A 40 -0.06 -32.96 12.22
CA TYR A 40 0.40 -31.82 13.01
C TYR A 40 -0.27 -31.74 14.39
N LYS A 41 -1.59 -32.00 14.48
CA LYS A 41 -2.27 -32.11 15.78
C LYS A 41 -1.66 -33.20 16.64
N GLN A 42 -1.23 -34.32 16.05
CA GLN A 42 -0.58 -35.42 16.75
C GLN A 42 0.87 -35.09 17.16
N TYR A 43 1.65 -34.47 16.26
CA TYR A 43 3.00 -33.97 16.53
C TYR A 43 3.03 -32.96 17.69
N TYR A 44 2.12 -31.99 17.71
CA TYR A 44 2.07 -30.98 18.78
C TYR A 44 1.50 -31.49 20.10
N ARG A 45 0.58 -32.47 20.08
CA ARG A 45 0.17 -33.20 21.30
C ARG A 45 1.33 -33.96 21.92
N SER A 46 2.20 -34.56 21.09
CA SER A 46 3.39 -35.28 21.58
C SER A 46 4.50 -34.38 22.13
N HIS A 47 4.43 -33.06 21.89
CA HIS A 47 5.39 -32.06 22.38
C HIS A 47 4.75 -31.03 23.34
N HIS A 48 3.60 -31.36 23.96
CA HIS A 48 2.91 -30.56 24.98
C HIS A 48 2.48 -29.13 24.57
N PHE A 49 2.14 -28.89 23.30
CA PHE A 49 1.57 -27.61 22.84
C PHE A 49 0.04 -27.70 22.63
N ASN A 50 -0.68 -26.60 22.87
CA ASN A 50 -2.14 -26.55 22.76
C ASN A 50 -2.60 -26.56 21.29
N SER A 51 -3.22 -27.66 20.83
CA SER A 51 -3.62 -27.88 19.44
C SER A 51 -4.88 -27.13 18.97
N ASN A 52 -5.55 -26.37 19.87
CA ASN A 52 -6.84 -25.74 19.57
C ASN A 52 -6.73 -24.34 18.90
N SER A 53 -5.53 -23.79 18.74
CA SER A 53 -5.28 -22.47 18.14
C SER A 53 -5.06 -22.49 16.61
N ILE A 54 -5.12 -23.65 15.97
CA ILE A 54 -4.96 -23.81 14.51
C ILE A 54 -6.28 -23.50 13.80
N ARG A 55 -6.36 -22.41 13.04
CA ARG A 55 -7.51 -22.03 12.20
C ARG A 55 -7.15 -21.98 10.72
N VAL A 56 -8.14 -22.24 9.86
CA VAL A 56 -8.05 -22.14 8.40
C VAL A 56 -8.75 -20.86 7.94
N VAL A 57 -8.02 -19.94 7.31
CA VAL A 57 -8.60 -18.73 6.70
C VAL A 57 -8.73 -18.93 5.18
N PRO A 58 -9.94 -18.81 4.60
CA PRO A 58 -10.11 -18.88 3.15
C PRO A 58 -9.62 -17.59 2.47
N LEU A 59 -8.79 -17.71 1.43
CA LEU A 59 -8.46 -16.59 0.53
C LEU A 59 -9.72 -16.14 -0.22
N ASN A 60 -9.84 -14.82 -0.45
CA ASN A 60 -10.91 -14.29 -1.28
C ASN A 60 -10.72 -14.71 -2.75
N LYS A 61 -11.80 -14.86 -3.50
CA LYS A 61 -11.78 -15.27 -4.93
C LYS A 61 -10.87 -14.38 -5.80
N ALA A 62 -10.67 -13.12 -5.45
CA ALA A 62 -9.79 -12.19 -6.16
C ALA A 62 -8.31 -12.62 -6.12
N GLU A 63 -7.82 -13.17 -4.99
CA GLU A 63 -6.44 -13.66 -4.86
C GLU A 63 -6.25 -15.00 -5.59
N GLN A 64 -7.32 -15.78 -5.77
CA GLN A 64 -7.28 -17.01 -6.56
C GLN A 64 -7.28 -16.74 -8.08
N MET A 65 -7.66 -15.52 -8.51
CA MET A 65 -7.68 -15.11 -9.92
C MET A 65 -6.33 -14.57 -10.42
N ASP A 66 -5.31 -14.43 -9.55
CA ASP A 66 -3.94 -13.96 -9.87
C ASP A 66 -3.12 -15.01 -10.68
N SER A 67 -3.79 -15.66 -11.64
CA SER A 67 -3.30 -16.76 -12.47
C SER A 67 -2.84 -16.33 -13.87
N GLY A 68 -2.81 -15.02 -14.15
CA GLY A 68 -2.20 -14.44 -15.34
C GLY A 68 -0.72 -14.13 -15.06
N ASP A 69 0.19 -14.78 -15.81
CA ASP A 69 1.64 -14.57 -16.01
C ASP A 69 2.59 -14.12 -14.85
N GLY A 70 2.09 -13.82 -13.65
CA GLY A 70 2.84 -13.30 -12.52
C GLY A 70 3.12 -11.80 -12.54
N THR A 71 2.64 -11.04 -13.54
CA THR A 71 2.98 -9.61 -13.70
C THR A 71 2.51 -8.75 -12.52
N ALA A 72 1.30 -8.97 -12.02
CA ALA A 72 0.76 -8.21 -10.89
C ALA A 72 1.60 -8.40 -9.61
N ALA A 73 1.86 -9.65 -9.26
CA ALA A 73 2.71 -10.01 -8.13
C ALA A 73 4.14 -9.45 -8.27
N LYS A 74 4.70 -9.49 -9.49
CA LYS A 74 6.02 -8.91 -9.78
C LYS A 74 6.05 -7.40 -9.54
N LEU A 75 5.10 -6.65 -10.10
CA LEU A 75 5.05 -5.19 -9.94
C LEU A 75 4.83 -4.78 -8.49
N ARG A 76 3.90 -5.44 -7.77
CA ARG A 76 3.70 -5.21 -6.33
C ARG A 76 4.96 -5.52 -5.52
N SER A 77 5.66 -6.61 -5.84
CA SER A 77 6.93 -6.96 -5.20
C SER A 77 8.02 -5.92 -5.45
N GLN A 78 8.12 -5.38 -6.66
CA GLN A 78 9.07 -4.31 -6.98
C GLN A 78 8.74 -3.02 -6.22
N PHE A 79 7.45 -2.67 -6.13
CA PHE A 79 6.99 -1.51 -5.36
C PHE A 79 7.33 -1.67 -3.88
N LEU A 80 7.03 -2.83 -3.27
CA LEU A 80 7.40 -3.14 -1.87
C LEU A 80 8.91 -3.15 -1.65
N GLN A 81 9.69 -3.62 -2.62
CA GLN A 81 11.15 -3.57 -2.53
C GLN A 81 11.68 -2.13 -2.52
N LEU A 82 11.10 -1.24 -3.31
CA LEU A 82 11.46 0.19 -3.26
C LEU A 82 11.07 0.82 -1.93
N LEU A 83 9.91 0.45 -1.38
CA LEU A 83 9.55 0.87 -0.03
C LEU A 83 10.56 0.35 1.00
N SER A 84 10.94 -0.92 0.95
CA SER A 84 11.81 -1.49 1.97
C SER A 84 13.27 -1.03 1.89
N THR A 85 13.84 -0.93 0.70
CA THR A 85 15.28 -0.68 0.50
C THR A 85 15.80 0.66 1.05
N ARG A 86 14.91 1.61 1.36
CA ARG A 86 15.29 2.92 1.92
C ARG A 86 14.87 3.10 3.39
N ARG A 87 14.29 2.07 4.00
CA ARG A 87 13.89 2.08 5.41
C ARG A 87 14.92 1.33 6.25
N SER A 88 14.94 1.57 7.55
CA SER A 88 15.82 0.83 8.44
C SER A 88 15.52 -0.67 8.33
N PRO A 89 16.50 -1.58 8.55
CA PRO A 89 16.23 -3.02 8.57
C PRO A 89 15.10 -3.43 9.54
N GLN A 90 14.82 -2.59 10.55
CA GLN A 90 13.77 -2.74 11.55
C GLN A 90 12.36 -2.52 10.95
N ASP A 91 12.20 -1.51 10.09
CA ASP A 91 10.95 -1.19 9.38
C ASP A 91 10.60 -2.20 8.27
N VAL A 92 11.62 -2.73 7.58
CA VAL A 92 11.48 -3.67 6.45
C VAL A 92 10.87 -5.01 6.88
N SER A 93 11.10 -5.44 8.13
CA SER A 93 10.59 -6.71 8.67
C SER A 93 9.07 -6.83 8.60
N GLN A 94 8.36 -5.71 8.50
CA GLN A 94 6.90 -5.64 8.52
C GLN A 94 6.23 -5.71 7.14
N ALA A 95 6.98 -5.53 6.05
CA ALA A 95 6.43 -5.63 4.69
C ALA A 95 6.33 -7.09 4.21
N VAL A 96 6.88 -8.05 4.97
CA VAL A 96 7.15 -9.41 4.50
C VAL A 96 6.58 -10.50 5.42
N PRO A 97 5.25 -10.55 5.69
CA PRO A 97 4.66 -11.84 6.02
C PRO A 97 4.26 -12.64 4.77
N PHE A 98 4.21 -12.04 3.56
CA PHE A 98 3.43 -12.65 2.47
C PHE A 98 4.13 -13.00 1.14
N PHE A 99 5.37 -12.58 0.86
CA PHE A 99 5.98 -12.89 -0.44
C PHE A 99 7.46 -13.24 -0.36
N LEU A 100 7.72 -14.50 -0.02
CA LEU A 100 8.94 -15.19 -0.42
C LEU A 100 8.59 -16.54 -1.07
N THR A 101 7.81 -16.52 -2.16
CA THR A 101 7.55 -17.76 -2.94
C THR A 101 7.25 -17.47 -4.42
N VAL A 102 8.21 -16.93 -5.16
CA VAL A 102 8.16 -17.00 -6.65
C VAL A 102 9.49 -17.35 -7.32
N LEU A 103 10.66 -17.25 -6.67
CA LEU A 103 11.93 -17.29 -7.42
C LEU A 103 12.73 -18.60 -7.45
N LEU A 104 12.22 -19.74 -7.00
CA LEU A 104 12.94 -21.02 -7.15
C LEU A 104 12.02 -22.14 -7.66
N GLY A 105 11.75 -22.14 -8.97
CA GLY A 105 11.43 -23.38 -9.65
C GLY A 105 12.61 -24.33 -9.52
N ARG A 106 12.44 -25.47 -8.85
CA ARG A 106 13.45 -26.53 -8.85
C ARG A 106 13.15 -27.56 -9.95
N PRO A 107 14.21 -28.09 -10.60
CA PRO A 107 14.11 -29.12 -11.62
C PRO A 107 13.61 -30.44 -11.01
N THR A 108 12.78 -31.16 -11.76
CA THR A 108 12.29 -32.50 -11.44
C THR A 108 13.44 -33.50 -11.32
N PRO A 109 13.53 -34.33 -10.26
CA PRO A 109 14.38 -35.50 -10.27
C PRO A 109 13.62 -36.70 -10.87
N ASN A 110 14.07 -37.16 -12.03
CA ASN A 110 13.90 -38.54 -12.44
C ASN A 110 14.72 -39.46 -11.52
N GLY A 111 14.20 -40.66 -11.25
CA GLY A 111 15.05 -41.83 -10.95
C GLY A 111 14.80 -42.50 -9.61
N LYS A 112 14.45 -43.79 -9.68
CA LYS A 112 14.15 -44.74 -8.61
C LYS A 112 15.40 -45.16 -7.80
N ASN A 113 15.17 -45.50 -6.53
CA ASN A 113 15.79 -46.53 -5.65
C ASN A 113 15.72 -45.98 -4.21
N GLY A 114 15.02 -46.55 -3.22
CA GLY A 114 15.10 -47.93 -2.72
C GLY A 114 15.88 -47.93 -1.40
N GLY A 115 15.21 -47.79 -0.25
CA GLY A 115 15.84 -47.91 1.09
C GLY A 115 15.04 -47.23 2.23
N GLN A 116 14.73 -48.00 3.29
CA GLN A 116 14.00 -47.59 4.50
C GLN A 116 14.87 -46.79 5.52
N PRO A 117 14.28 -46.18 6.57
CA PRO A 117 14.81 -44.98 7.22
C PRO A 117 15.73 -45.28 8.41
N ASN A 118 16.73 -44.43 8.63
CA ASN A 118 17.42 -44.31 9.91
C ASN A 118 17.30 -42.89 10.46
N ASN A 119 16.92 -42.82 11.73
CA ASN A 119 16.80 -41.62 12.55
C ASN A 119 18.16 -40.94 12.75
N GLY A 120 18.21 -39.62 12.56
CA GLY A 120 19.37 -38.79 12.88
C GLY A 120 19.10 -37.32 12.56
N LEU A 121 18.64 -36.56 13.55
CA LEU A 121 18.57 -35.10 13.52
C LEU A 121 20.00 -34.53 13.54
N LEU A 122 20.42 -33.88 12.45
CA LEU A 122 21.57 -32.98 12.42
C LEU A 122 21.15 -31.70 11.71
N TYR A 123 21.12 -30.61 12.47
CA TYR A 123 20.91 -29.24 11.98
C TYR A 123 22.17 -28.77 11.25
N ASP A 124 22.03 -28.35 10.00
CA ASP A 124 23.11 -27.76 9.22
C ASP A 124 22.95 -26.23 9.17
N SER A 125 23.92 -25.51 9.73
CA SER A 125 23.92 -24.06 9.98
C SER A 125 24.54 -23.22 8.84
N HIS A 126 24.64 -23.76 7.63
CA HIS A 126 25.38 -23.10 6.53
C HIS A 126 24.53 -22.37 5.46
N ALA A 127 23.22 -22.21 5.64
CA ALA A 127 22.34 -21.60 4.63
C ALA A 127 22.27 -20.06 4.63
N VAL A 128 22.90 -19.36 5.57
CA VAL A 128 22.75 -17.90 5.74
C VAL A 128 23.75 -17.06 4.93
N PRO A 129 25.05 -17.43 4.77
CA PRO A 129 26.01 -16.59 4.03
C PRO A 129 25.77 -16.57 2.51
N PHE A 130 25.15 -17.62 1.96
CA PHE A 130 24.94 -17.75 0.50
C PHE A 130 23.79 -16.87 -0.02
N LEU A 131 22.80 -16.57 0.84
CA LEU A 131 21.67 -15.73 0.48
C LEU A 131 22.05 -14.24 0.42
N LEU A 132 23.02 -13.82 1.23
CA LEU A 132 23.47 -12.43 1.33
C LEU A 132 24.37 -12.02 0.14
N ALA A 133 25.21 -12.93 -0.37
CA ALA A 133 26.07 -12.67 -1.52
C ALA A 133 25.29 -12.48 -2.84
N VAL A 134 24.16 -13.19 -2.98
CA VAL A 134 23.26 -13.06 -4.15
C VAL A 134 22.42 -11.78 -4.08
N LEU A 135 22.05 -11.33 -2.87
CA LEU A 135 21.30 -10.08 -2.66
C LEU A 135 22.14 -8.81 -2.83
N LEU A 136 23.47 -8.88 -2.68
CA LEU A 136 24.37 -7.73 -2.72
C LEU A 136 25.11 -7.53 -4.06
N GLY A 137 24.86 -8.38 -5.07
CA GLY A 137 25.33 -8.15 -6.45
C GLY A 137 26.85 -7.97 -6.60
N GLN A 138 27.68 -8.66 -5.81
CA GLN A 138 29.14 -8.61 -5.97
C GLN A 138 29.60 -9.69 -6.97
N PRO A 139 30.43 -9.35 -7.97
CA PRO A 139 31.00 -10.35 -8.87
C PRO A 139 32.11 -11.13 -8.15
N ASN A 140 32.15 -12.45 -8.37
CA ASN A 140 33.22 -13.32 -7.90
C ASN A 140 34.55 -12.97 -8.63
N PRO A 141 35.61 -12.51 -7.93
CA PRO A 141 36.91 -12.27 -8.52
C PRO A 141 37.67 -13.60 -8.51
N ASN A 142 37.38 -14.46 -9.50
CA ASN A 142 38.27 -15.47 -10.08
C ASN A 142 37.42 -16.53 -10.78
N GLY A 143 37.22 -16.34 -12.08
CA GLY A 143 36.61 -17.36 -12.92
C GLY A 143 37.43 -18.65 -12.92
N LYS A 144 36.78 -19.79 -12.65
CA LYS A 144 36.99 -21.10 -13.32
C LYS A 144 36.02 -22.17 -12.80
N ASN A 145 35.54 -22.96 -13.75
CA ASN A 145 34.73 -24.18 -13.57
C ASN A 145 35.53 -25.30 -12.89
N GLY A 146 34.86 -26.19 -12.16
CA GLY A 146 35.38 -27.51 -11.78
C GLY A 146 34.86 -28.01 -10.44
N GLY A 147 34.40 -29.27 -10.40
CA GLY A 147 33.72 -29.86 -9.27
C GLY A 147 34.59 -30.70 -8.32
N ARG A 148 33.92 -31.11 -7.23
CA ARG A 148 34.17 -32.25 -6.32
C ARG A 148 35.42 -32.25 -5.42
N GLU A 149 35.10 -32.49 -4.15
CA GLU A 149 35.83 -33.25 -3.11
C GLU A 149 36.44 -32.51 -1.89
N LEU A 150 35.93 -32.98 -0.75
CA LEU A 150 36.49 -33.23 0.58
C LEU A 150 36.98 -32.08 1.49
N LEU A 151 36.39 -32.15 2.69
CA LEU A 151 36.69 -31.50 3.97
C LEU A 151 38.15 -31.67 4.41
N THR A 152 38.74 -30.63 5.01
CA THR A 152 39.48 -30.73 6.30
C THR A 152 39.63 -29.36 6.97
N GLU A 153 39.56 -29.40 8.30
CA GLU A 153 39.64 -28.35 9.35
C GLU A 153 40.67 -27.24 9.16
N VAL A 154 40.38 -26.04 9.71
CA VAL A 154 41.13 -25.39 10.82
C VAL A 154 40.16 -24.46 11.58
N GLY A 155 40.27 -24.42 12.92
CA GLY A 155 39.52 -23.52 13.82
C GLY A 155 39.91 -22.04 13.65
N SER A 156 39.47 -21.05 14.42
CA SER A 156 38.93 -21.01 15.77
C SER A 156 38.36 -19.61 16.01
N ARG A 157 37.31 -19.53 16.84
CA ARG A 157 36.97 -18.45 17.79
C ARG A 157 37.12 -17.00 17.32
N ASN A 158 35.98 -16.31 17.20
CA ASN A 158 35.81 -15.08 17.96
C ASN A 158 34.40 -15.04 18.56
N GLU A 159 34.40 -14.86 19.87
CA GLU A 159 33.25 -14.60 20.72
C GLU A 159 32.67 -13.23 20.37
N GLY A 160 31.33 -13.15 20.27
CA GLY A 160 30.63 -11.94 19.85
C GLY A 160 29.43 -12.27 19.00
N GLY A 161 28.57 -13.17 19.47
CA GLY A 161 27.28 -13.42 18.84
C GLY A 161 26.34 -12.25 19.11
N GLU A 162 26.48 -11.15 18.38
CA GLU A 162 25.37 -10.23 18.18
C GLU A 162 24.29 -11.00 17.43
N LYS A 163 23.34 -11.54 18.19
CA LYS A 163 21.99 -11.80 17.68
C LYS A 163 21.51 -10.47 17.10
N LEU A 164 21.50 -10.35 15.77
CA LEU A 164 20.75 -9.31 15.08
C LEU A 164 19.25 -9.57 15.35
N LEU A 165 18.79 -9.18 16.53
CA LEU A 165 17.38 -9.04 16.86
C LEU A 165 16.91 -7.80 16.10
N LEU A 166 16.42 -8.04 14.88
CA LEU A 166 15.72 -7.04 14.08
C LEU A 166 14.48 -6.62 14.87
N LEU A 167 14.56 -5.44 15.50
CA LEU A 167 13.46 -4.83 16.23
C LEU A 167 12.32 -4.51 15.25
N GLU A 168 11.14 -5.02 15.53
CA GLU A 168 9.89 -4.64 14.86
C GLU A 168 9.47 -3.27 15.41
N VAL A 169 9.01 -2.31 14.57
CA VAL A 169 8.27 -1.14 15.06
C VAL A 169 6.80 -1.57 15.22
N PRO A 170 6.31 -1.91 16.42
CA PRO A 170 4.92 -2.31 16.58
C PRO A 170 3.98 -1.19 16.09
N LEU A 171 2.92 -1.55 15.36
CA LEU A 171 1.84 -0.63 15.02
C LEU A 171 1.21 -0.15 16.32
N GLU A 172 1.66 1.00 16.80
CA GLU A 172 1.24 1.60 18.05
C GLU A 172 0.22 2.70 17.76
N GLU A 173 -0.95 2.60 18.40
CA GLU A 173 -1.97 3.65 18.40
C GLU A 173 -1.75 4.58 19.60
N LYS A 174 -1.70 5.89 19.35
CA LYS A 174 -1.67 6.91 20.40
C LYS A 174 -2.81 7.90 20.22
N PRO A 175 -3.62 8.19 21.25
CA PRO A 175 -4.61 9.26 21.18
C PRO A 175 -3.97 10.60 20.82
N ALA A 176 -4.62 11.35 19.95
CA ALA A 176 -4.26 12.72 19.57
C ALA A 176 -5.38 13.68 19.96
N LYS A 177 -5.09 14.98 19.88
CA LYS A 177 -6.10 16.03 20.11
C LYS A 177 -6.59 16.56 18.77
N PRO A 178 -7.85 17.00 18.68
CA PRO A 178 -8.33 17.70 17.49
C PRO A 178 -7.45 18.90 17.14
N VAL A 179 -7.11 19.04 15.86
CA VAL A 179 -6.33 20.15 15.35
C VAL A 179 -7.22 21.40 15.23
N LYS A 180 -6.94 22.41 16.06
CA LYS A 180 -7.69 23.67 16.06
C LYS A 180 -7.32 24.60 14.90
N GLU A 181 -6.03 24.61 14.55
CA GLU A 181 -5.45 25.50 13.54
C GLU A 181 -4.68 24.66 12.51
N PRO A 182 -5.36 24.12 11.48
CA PRO A 182 -4.72 23.23 10.51
C PRO A 182 -3.68 23.97 9.67
N LEU A 183 -2.52 23.34 9.47
CA LEU A 183 -1.45 23.89 8.64
C LEU A 183 -1.68 23.57 7.16
N TYR A 184 -2.14 24.57 6.42
CA TYR A 184 -2.16 24.55 4.95
C TYR A 184 -0.86 25.11 4.39
N GLN A 185 -0.24 24.38 3.47
CA GLN A 185 0.97 24.80 2.79
C GLN A 185 0.63 25.60 1.52
N GLY A 186 1.60 26.32 0.95
CA GLY A 186 1.38 27.18 -0.21
C GLY A 186 0.33 28.30 0.03
N PRO A 187 -0.27 28.86 -1.04
CA PRO A 187 -1.38 29.81 -0.91
C PRO A 187 -2.55 29.14 -0.16
N PRO A 188 -3.13 29.82 0.85
CA PRO A 188 -4.21 29.25 1.62
C PRO A 188 -5.38 28.87 0.69
N PRO A 189 -5.99 27.68 0.84
CA PRO A 189 -7.24 27.39 0.14
C PRO A 189 -8.31 28.43 0.47
N PRO A 190 -9.38 28.53 -0.35
CA PRO A 190 -10.59 29.15 0.15
C PRO A 190 -10.97 28.50 1.48
N PRO A 191 -11.59 29.21 2.44
CA PRO A 191 -11.95 28.65 3.74
C PRO A 191 -12.94 27.47 3.64
N PHE A 192 -13.44 27.19 2.42
CA PHE A 192 -14.57 26.35 2.18
C PHE A 192 -14.57 25.80 0.73
N SER A 193 -15.15 24.60 0.53
CA SER A 193 -15.31 23.94 -0.78
C SER A 193 -16.78 23.61 -1.04
N GLU A 194 -17.38 24.28 -2.04
CA GLU A 194 -18.78 24.03 -2.46
C GLU A 194 -18.98 22.57 -2.92
N ALA A 195 -17.99 22.02 -3.63
CA ALA A 195 -18.02 20.63 -4.08
C ALA A 195 -18.13 19.67 -2.88
N MET A 196 -17.28 19.84 -1.85
CA MET A 196 -17.30 18.97 -0.68
C MET A 196 -18.58 19.13 0.16
N LYS A 197 -19.09 20.36 0.32
CA LYS A 197 -20.35 20.58 1.05
C LYS A 197 -21.56 20.00 0.35
N SER A 198 -21.53 19.99 -0.99
CA SER A 198 -22.59 19.38 -1.80
C SER A 198 -22.60 17.85 -1.73
N CYS A 199 -21.66 17.24 -0.99
CA CYS A 199 -21.66 15.81 -0.76
C CYS A 199 -23.01 15.36 -0.17
N PRO A 200 -23.68 14.35 -0.75
CA PRO A 200 -24.92 13.82 -0.21
C PRO A 200 -24.73 13.45 1.27
N LYS A 201 -25.57 14.04 2.14
CA LYS A 201 -25.63 13.77 3.58
C LYS A 201 -27.01 13.23 3.94
N ALA A 202 -27.09 12.36 4.93
CA ALA A 202 -28.39 12.01 5.51
C ALA A 202 -28.86 13.15 6.43
N ASP A 203 -30.17 13.39 6.47
CA ASP A 203 -30.77 14.34 7.39
C ASP A 203 -30.93 13.68 8.77
N ILE A 204 -30.05 14.05 9.70
CA ILE A 204 -29.98 13.48 11.06
C ILE A 204 -30.23 14.58 12.09
N PRO A 205 -31.32 14.51 12.87
CA PRO A 205 -31.54 15.41 14.00
C PRO A 205 -30.39 15.30 15.01
N ASN A 206 -29.91 16.45 15.52
CA ASN A 206 -28.80 16.53 16.48
C ASN A 206 -27.50 15.86 15.97
N PHE A 207 -27.24 15.94 14.67
CA PHE A 207 -26.07 15.33 14.02
C PHE A 207 -24.75 15.59 14.76
N GLU A 208 -24.48 16.84 15.14
CA GLU A 208 -23.23 17.22 15.82
C GLU A 208 -23.06 16.52 17.17
N GLU A 209 -24.14 16.32 17.93
CA GLU A 209 -24.10 15.63 19.23
C GLU A 209 -23.88 14.11 19.07
N LEU A 210 -24.38 13.55 17.97
CA LEU A 210 -24.30 12.13 17.64
C LEU A 210 -23.01 11.77 16.88
N LEU A 211 -22.24 12.75 16.42
CA LEU A 211 -20.96 12.51 15.77
C LEU A 211 -19.92 12.08 16.80
N ASN A 212 -19.23 10.99 16.50
CA ASN A 212 -18.03 10.55 17.20
C ASN A 212 -16.80 10.96 16.39
N GLU A 213 -15.87 11.65 17.06
CA GLU A 213 -14.60 12.06 16.47
C GLU A 213 -13.44 11.43 17.23
N GLU A 214 -12.62 10.65 16.52
CA GLU A 214 -11.37 10.09 17.03
C GLU A 214 -10.21 10.76 16.31
N ASN A 215 -9.24 11.28 17.08
CA ASN A 215 -7.96 11.74 16.55
C ASN A 215 -6.89 10.84 17.17
N LEU A 216 -6.02 10.28 16.35
CA LEU A 216 -4.97 9.38 16.80
C LEU A 216 -3.73 9.48 15.91
N TYR A 217 -2.60 9.03 16.44
CA TYR A 217 -1.38 8.78 15.70
C TYR A 217 -1.18 7.27 15.57
N LEU A 218 -0.87 6.80 14.37
CA LEU A 218 -0.34 5.45 14.13
C LEU A 218 1.16 5.55 13.88
N THR A 219 1.97 4.77 14.59
CA THR A 219 3.40 4.65 14.26
C THR A 219 3.56 3.64 13.12
N THR A 220 3.95 4.12 11.93
CA THR A 220 4.06 3.33 10.69
C THR A 220 5.50 2.94 10.34
N GLU A 221 6.47 3.67 10.87
CA GLU A 221 7.92 3.47 10.79
C GLU A 221 8.61 4.42 11.78
N GLU A 222 9.93 4.31 11.92
CA GLU A 222 10.70 5.24 12.75
C GLU A 222 10.72 6.69 12.21
N GLY A 223 10.85 7.64 13.15
CA GLY A 223 11.04 9.07 12.86
C GLY A 223 9.76 9.89 12.74
N ASP A 224 9.91 11.22 12.73
CA ASP A 224 8.79 12.19 12.76
C ASP A 224 7.73 11.90 11.69
N GLN A 225 8.16 11.56 10.47
CA GLN A 225 7.24 11.28 9.37
C GLN A 225 6.54 9.94 9.53
N GLY A 226 7.10 8.98 10.28
CA GLY A 226 6.47 7.69 10.56
C GLY A 226 5.27 7.77 11.50
N HIS A 227 5.09 8.88 12.23
CA HIS A 227 3.89 9.15 13.01
C HIS A 227 2.77 9.66 12.09
N LEU A 228 1.80 8.79 11.79
CA LEU A 228 0.67 9.04 10.90
C LEU A 228 -0.51 9.65 11.67
N PRO A 229 -0.85 10.94 11.44
CA PRO A 229 -2.06 11.54 12.00
C PRO A 229 -3.30 11.03 11.28
N VAL A 230 -4.28 10.56 12.05
CA VAL A 230 -5.53 10.00 11.56
C VAL A 230 -6.70 10.72 12.23
N LEU A 231 -7.66 11.17 11.42
CA LEU A 231 -8.95 11.71 11.83
C LEU A 231 -10.04 10.73 11.41
N ILE A 232 -10.84 10.25 12.36
CA ILE A 232 -11.97 9.34 12.09
C ILE A 232 -13.26 10.00 12.56
N LEU A 233 -14.24 10.11 11.67
CA LEU A 233 -15.60 10.51 11.98
C LEU A 233 -16.56 9.35 11.74
N SER A 234 -17.43 9.08 12.71
CA SER A 234 -18.51 8.11 12.58
C SER A 234 -19.71 8.50 13.45
N MET A 235 -20.88 7.91 13.22
CA MET A 235 -22.01 8.10 14.13
C MET A 235 -21.84 7.25 15.38
N LYS A 236 -22.19 7.79 16.55
CA LYS A 236 -22.34 7.02 17.79
C LYS A 236 -23.45 5.99 17.62
N GLU A 237 -23.20 4.76 18.02
CA GLU A 237 -24.19 3.68 17.98
C GLU A 237 -24.62 3.26 19.38
N SER A 238 -25.90 2.92 19.53
CA SER A 238 -26.43 2.29 20.75
C SER A 238 -26.15 0.79 20.78
N THR A 239 -25.91 0.17 19.62
CA THR A 239 -25.61 -1.25 19.46
C THR A 239 -24.34 -1.43 18.63
N PRO A 240 -23.34 -2.20 19.11
CA PRO A 240 -22.13 -2.45 18.32
C PRO A 240 -22.44 -3.19 17.02
N SER A 241 -22.05 -2.60 15.89
CA SER A 241 -22.13 -3.23 14.57
C SER A 241 -20.86 -2.98 13.76
N LYS A 242 -20.53 -3.92 12.85
CA LYS A 242 -19.44 -3.73 11.89
C LYS A 242 -19.92 -2.90 10.71
N ARG A 243 -19.18 -1.83 10.40
CA ARG A 243 -19.57 -0.86 9.38
C ARG A 243 -18.55 -0.79 8.24
N PRO A 244 -18.97 -0.42 7.02
CA PRO A 244 -18.04 -0.08 5.97
C PRO A 244 -17.21 1.16 6.35
N ALA A 245 -15.95 1.17 5.96
CA ALA A 245 -15.04 2.30 6.18
C ALA A 245 -14.65 2.93 4.85
N ILE A 246 -14.41 4.25 4.81
CA ILE A 246 -13.89 4.93 3.62
C ILE A 246 -12.73 5.84 4.02
N VAL A 247 -11.59 5.65 3.36
CA VAL A 247 -10.38 6.47 3.54
C VAL A 247 -10.37 7.61 2.52
N PHE A 248 -10.21 8.83 3.00
CA PHE A 248 -10.16 10.08 2.23
C PHE A 248 -8.76 10.70 2.28
N LEU A 249 -8.21 10.99 1.10
CA LEU A 249 -6.91 11.63 0.95
C LEU A 249 -7.06 13.05 0.41
N HIS A 250 -6.38 13.99 1.05
CA HIS A 250 -6.40 15.41 0.69
C HIS A 250 -5.49 15.70 -0.51
N SER A 251 -5.72 16.84 -1.18
CA SER A 251 -4.87 17.33 -2.27
C SER A 251 -3.54 17.93 -1.75
N THR A 252 -2.61 18.18 -2.68
CA THR A 252 -1.32 18.82 -2.40
C THR A 252 -1.53 20.10 -1.58
N ASN A 253 -0.67 20.28 -0.56
CA ASN A 253 -0.64 21.42 0.32
C ASN A 253 -1.86 21.59 1.25
N LYS A 254 -2.78 20.62 1.28
CA LYS A 254 -3.88 20.53 2.25
C LYS A 254 -3.51 19.62 3.44
N CYS A 255 -4.50 19.21 4.22
CA CYS A 255 -4.38 18.30 5.36
C CYS A 255 -5.70 17.54 5.56
N LYS A 256 -5.73 16.59 6.50
CA LYS A 256 -6.91 15.76 6.81
C LYS A 256 -8.13 16.57 7.26
N GLU A 257 -7.94 17.73 7.90
CA GLU A 257 -9.07 18.59 8.31
C GLU A 257 -9.78 19.21 7.10
N TRP A 258 -9.08 19.41 5.97
CA TRP A 258 -9.67 19.95 4.75
C TRP A 258 -10.83 19.10 4.22
N VAL A 259 -10.75 17.77 4.39
CA VAL A 259 -11.75 16.84 3.88
C VAL A 259 -12.89 16.57 4.88
N ARG A 260 -12.92 17.26 6.03
CA ARG A 260 -13.97 17.10 7.05
C ARG A 260 -15.41 17.17 6.52
N PRO A 261 -15.79 18.08 5.58
CA PRO A 261 -17.15 18.09 5.06
C PRO A 261 -17.56 16.79 4.36
N LEU A 262 -16.60 16.09 3.75
CA LEU A 262 -16.81 14.74 3.19
C LEU A 262 -16.93 13.72 4.32
N LEU A 263 -16.03 13.75 5.32
CA LEU A 263 -16.08 12.83 6.45
C LEU A 263 -17.43 12.86 7.18
N GLU A 264 -17.96 14.05 7.46
CA GLU A 264 -19.29 14.23 8.06
C GLU A 264 -20.41 13.68 7.17
N ALA A 265 -20.34 13.94 5.85
CA ALA A 265 -21.32 13.44 4.90
C ALA A 265 -21.39 11.92 4.90
N TYR A 266 -20.24 11.26 4.88
CA TYR A 266 -20.18 9.80 4.87
C TYR A 266 -20.48 9.20 6.25
N ALA A 267 -20.05 9.84 7.34
CA ALA A 267 -20.46 9.46 8.69
C ALA A 267 -22.00 9.45 8.82
N SER A 268 -22.67 10.53 8.38
CA SER A 268 -24.15 10.60 8.37
C SER A 268 -24.82 9.47 7.58
N ARG A 269 -24.09 8.85 6.64
CA ARG A 269 -24.59 7.77 5.78
C ARG A 269 -24.25 6.37 6.30
N GLY A 270 -23.72 6.26 7.52
CA GLY A 270 -23.43 5.00 8.21
C GLY A 270 -22.01 4.47 7.99
N TYR A 271 -21.11 5.27 7.41
CA TYR A 271 -19.71 4.87 7.22
C TYR A 271 -18.84 5.27 8.42
N ILE A 272 -17.74 4.54 8.60
CA ILE A 272 -16.58 5.04 9.36
C ILE A 272 -15.70 5.80 8.36
N ALA A 273 -15.71 7.13 8.43
CA ALA A 273 -14.99 7.98 7.50
C ALA A 273 -13.62 8.36 8.09
N VAL A 274 -12.55 8.06 7.36
CA VAL A 274 -11.16 8.17 7.84
C VAL A 274 -10.40 9.14 6.94
N ALA A 275 -9.62 10.07 7.50
CA ALA A 275 -8.67 10.88 6.76
C ALA A 275 -7.29 10.84 7.42
N ILE A 276 -6.24 10.97 6.60
CA ILE A 276 -4.85 11.02 7.07
C ILE A 276 -4.13 12.25 6.55
N ASP A 277 -3.11 12.70 7.27
CA ASP A 277 -2.14 13.63 6.73
C ASP A 277 -1.10 12.88 5.90
N SER A 278 -1.04 13.18 4.61
CA SER A 278 0.01 12.69 3.72
C SER A 278 1.39 13.11 4.24
N ARG A 279 2.44 12.42 3.81
CA ARG A 279 3.81 12.75 4.24
C ARG A 279 4.12 14.23 4.00
N TYR A 280 4.72 14.88 4.99
CA TYR A 280 5.07 16.30 5.00
C TYR A 280 3.89 17.28 4.88
N HIS A 281 2.67 16.88 5.24
CA HIS A 281 1.47 17.72 5.25
C HIS A 281 0.79 17.79 6.63
N GLY A 282 -0.06 18.79 6.84
CA GLY A 282 -0.84 18.94 8.08
C GLY A 282 0.04 18.90 9.33
N GLU A 283 -0.27 18.00 10.26
CA GLU A 283 0.51 17.83 11.50
C GLU A 283 1.94 17.30 11.25
N ARG A 284 2.21 16.71 10.08
CA ARG A 284 3.55 16.28 9.66
C ARG A 284 4.38 17.39 9.02
N ALA A 285 3.81 18.59 8.83
CA ALA A 285 4.52 19.76 8.30
C ALA A 285 4.99 20.69 9.43
N LYS A 286 6.18 21.28 9.27
CA LYS A 286 6.77 22.22 10.25
C LYS A 286 6.50 23.68 9.87
N ASN A 287 6.28 23.95 8.59
CA ASN A 287 6.06 25.27 8.02
C ASN A 287 5.33 25.15 6.65
N LYS A 288 5.15 26.28 5.96
CA LYS A 288 4.41 26.36 4.69
C LYS A 288 5.11 25.75 3.48
N THR A 289 6.39 25.42 3.58
CA THR A 289 7.23 24.88 2.48
C THR A 289 7.68 23.45 2.73
N THR A 290 7.27 22.82 3.85
CA THR A 290 7.84 21.54 4.31
C THR A 290 7.75 20.43 3.25
N TYR A 291 6.64 20.35 2.51
CA TYR A 291 6.49 19.38 1.42
C TYR A 291 7.39 19.68 0.22
N GLU A 292 7.49 20.95 -0.18
CA GLU A 292 8.37 21.37 -1.28
C GLU A 292 9.85 21.12 -0.93
N ASP A 293 10.24 21.49 0.29
CA ASP A 293 11.58 21.26 0.83
C ASP A 293 11.90 19.75 0.88
N ALA A 294 10.92 18.91 1.21
CA ALA A 294 11.08 17.46 1.20
C ALA A 294 11.29 16.90 -0.21
N LEU A 295 10.59 17.41 -1.23
CA LEU A 295 10.77 17.01 -2.62
C LEU A 295 12.15 17.43 -3.15
N VAL A 296 12.58 18.67 -2.89
CA VAL A 296 13.92 19.16 -3.22
C VAL A 296 15.00 18.33 -2.51
N SER A 297 14.78 18.02 -1.24
CA SER A 297 15.68 17.17 -0.45
C SER A 297 15.76 15.74 -1.00
N SER A 298 14.62 15.16 -1.42
CA SER A 298 14.56 13.86 -2.10
C SER A 298 15.31 13.88 -3.43
N TRP A 299 15.22 14.96 -4.20
CA TRP A 299 16.06 15.11 -5.39
C TRP A 299 17.57 15.06 -5.05
N LYS A 300 18.01 15.87 -4.08
CA LYS A 300 19.43 15.97 -3.69
C LYS A 300 19.96 14.68 -3.09
N ARG A 301 19.26 14.11 -2.11
CA ARG A 301 19.75 13.02 -1.25
C ARG A 301 19.15 11.66 -1.63
N GLY A 302 17.89 11.66 -2.04
CA GLY A 302 17.10 10.47 -2.41
C GLY A 302 16.98 9.45 -1.30
N ASP A 303 17.08 9.90 -0.06
CA ASP A 303 16.84 9.09 1.13
C ASP A 303 15.34 8.94 1.43
N THR A 304 14.49 9.82 0.90
CA THR A 304 13.03 9.78 1.05
C THR A 304 12.31 9.83 -0.30
N MET A 305 11.06 9.39 -0.35
CA MET A 305 10.20 9.41 -1.54
C MET A 305 8.82 10.02 -1.22
N PRO A 306 8.80 11.33 -0.90
CA PRO A 306 7.63 12.02 -0.34
C PRO A 306 6.45 12.13 -1.31
N PHE A 307 6.68 11.96 -2.61
CA PHE A 307 5.64 12.17 -3.63
C PHE A 307 4.56 11.09 -3.60
N ILE A 308 4.94 9.82 -3.71
CA ILE A 308 4.00 8.68 -3.81
C ILE A 308 4.27 7.65 -2.72
N PHE A 309 5.47 7.09 -2.72
CA PHE A 309 5.81 5.86 -2.03
C PHE A 309 5.60 5.92 -0.51
N ASP A 310 6.10 6.96 0.15
CA ASP A 310 6.06 7.01 1.63
C ASP A 310 4.64 7.14 2.19
N THR A 311 3.74 7.83 1.48
CA THR A 311 2.32 7.90 1.87
C THR A 311 1.58 6.58 1.53
N VAL A 312 1.97 5.90 0.46
CA VAL A 312 1.39 4.58 0.14
C VAL A 312 1.78 3.53 1.18
N TRP A 313 2.99 3.62 1.76
CA TRP A 313 3.38 2.80 2.91
C TRP A 313 2.47 3.05 4.13
N ASP A 314 2.21 4.32 4.45
CA ASP A 314 1.26 4.68 5.52
C ASP A 314 -0.12 4.05 5.29
N LEU A 315 -0.57 4.01 4.04
CA LEU A 315 -1.87 3.42 3.68
C LEU A 315 -1.90 1.91 3.87
N VAL A 316 -0.80 1.19 3.58
CA VAL A 316 -0.70 -0.25 3.93
C VAL A 316 -0.84 -0.45 5.45
N LYS A 317 -0.18 0.39 6.25
CA LYS A 317 -0.28 0.34 7.73
C LYS A 317 -1.65 0.75 8.25
N LEU A 318 -2.28 1.73 7.61
CA LEU A 318 -3.65 2.11 7.90
C LEU A 318 -4.60 0.95 7.60
N ALA A 319 -4.40 0.21 6.52
CA ALA A 319 -5.21 -0.97 6.22
C ALA A 319 -5.03 -2.09 7.26
N ASP A 320 -3.82 -2.28 7.82
CA ASP A 320 -3.58 -3.17 8.97
C ASP A 320 -4.42 -2.74 10.17
N TYR A 321 -4.36 -1.45 10.51
CA TYR A 321 -5.13 -0.86 11.60
C TYR A 321 -6.65 -1.04 11.42
N LEU A 322 -7.19 -0.63 10.27
CA LEU A 322 -8.63 -0.68 10.00
C LEU A 322 -9.16 -2.12 9.96
N THR A 323 -8.35 -3.07 9.50
CA THR A 323 -8.73 -4.50 9.48
C THR A 323 -8.77 -5.11 10.88
N ALA A 324 -7.97 -4.58 11.82
CA ALA A 324 -7.91 -5.05 13.19
C ALA A 324 -9.02 -4.47 14.09
N ARG A 325 -9.71 -3.41 13.64
CA ARG A 325 -10.80 -2.78 14.39
C ARG A 325 -12.05 -3.65 14.41
N ASP A 326 -12.67 -3.78 15.58
CA ASP A 326 -13.88 -4.58 15.78
C ASP A 326 -15.15 -3.92 15.23
N ASP A 327 -15.15 -2.61 15.02
CA ASP A 327 -16.27 -1.83 14.49
C ASP A 327 -16.25 -1.67 12.96
N ILE A 328 -15.22 -2.19 12.29
CA ILE A 328 -15.08 -2.15 10.82
C ILE A 328 -15.34 -3.53 10.21
N ASP A 329 -16.14 -3.55 9.14
CA ASP A 329 -16.21 -4.70 8.24
C ASP A 329 -14.98 -4.67 7.31
N HIS A 330 -14.01 -5.54 7.60
CA HIS A 330 -12.76 -5.63 6.85
C HIS A 330 -12.91 -5.97 5.36
N ALA A 331 -14.06 -6.47 4.92
CA ALA A 331 -14.33 -6.72 3.51
C ALA A 331 -14.85 -5.47 2.77
N LYS A 332 -15.12 -4.38 3.51
CA LYS A 332 -15.83 -3.18 3.05
C LYS A 332 -15.06 -1.90 3.34
N ILE A 333 -13.78 -1.88 2.96
CA ILE A 333 -12.93 -0.69 3.07
C ILE A 333 -12.83 -0.03 1.69
N GLY A 334 -13.31 1.20 1.56
CA GLY A 334 -13.18 2.04 0.38
C GLY A 334 -12.03 3.03 0.49
N ILE A 335 -11.54 3.55 -0.64
CA ILE A 335 -10.51 4.59 -0.69
C ILE A 335 -10.78 5.60 -1.81
N THR A 336 -10.60 6.88 -1.50
CA THR A 336 -10.76 8.01 -2.43
C THR A 336 -9.85 9.17 -2.06
N GLY A 337 -9.64 10.08 -3.00
CA GLY A 337 -8.93 11.32 -2.75
C GLY A 337 -8.91 12.23 -3.95
N GLU A 338 -8.56 13.50 -3.71
CA GLU A 338 -8.46 14.54 -4.72
C GLU A 338 -6.99 14.75 -5.12
N SER A 339 -6.70 14.79 -6.43
CA SER A 339 -5.41 15.20 -6.98
C SER A 339 -4.26 14.31 -6.47
N LEU A 340 -3.35 14.82 -5.64
CA LEU A 340 -2.33 14.01 -4.95
C LEU A 340 -2.97 12.86 -4.15
N GLY A 341 -4.05 13.13 -3.43
CA GLY A 341 -4.78 12.09 -2.72
C GLY A 341 -5.44 11.08 -3.67
N GLY A 342 -5.81 11.48 -4.88
CA GLY A 342 -6.29 10.59 -5.93
C GLY A 342 -5.20 9.67 -6.46
N MET A 343 -3.96 10.17 -6.60
CA MET A 343 -2.78 9.34 -6.90
C MET A 343 -2.54 8.31 -5.79
N HIS A 344 -2.52 8.75 -4.52
CA HIS A 344 -2.32 7.86 -3.38
C HIS A 344 -3.41 6.78 -3.28
N ALA A 345 -4.68 7.14 -3.49
CA ALA A 345 -5.80 6.20 -3.47
C ALA A 345 -5.62 5.08 -4.49
N TRP A 346 -5.19 5.42 -5.70
CA TRP A 346 -4.95 4.46 -6.75
C TRP A 346 -3.72 3.58 -6.49
N PHE A 347 -2.58 4.16 -6.09
CA PHE A 347 -1.39 3.37 -5.77
C PHE A 347 -1.60 2.44 -4.57
N ALA A 348 -2.29 2.92 -3.53
CA ALA A 348 -2.65 2.09 -2.38
C ALA A 348 -3.58 0.94 -2.79
N ALA A 349 -4.58 1.19 -3.65
CA ALA A 349 -5.41 0.13 -4.17
C ALA A 349 -4.65 -0.85 -5.08
N PHE A 350 -3.72 -0.37 -5.91
CA PHE A 350 -2.85 -1.23 -6.71
C PHE A 350 -2.05 -2.18 -5.80
N LEU A 351 -1.44 -1.64 -4.73
CA LEU A 351 -0.55 -2.35 -3.84
C LEU A 351 -1.28 -3.28 -2.86
N ASP A 352 -2.39 -2.82 -2.28
CA ASP A 352 -3.11 -3.48 -1.21
C ASP A 352 -4.57 -3.76 -1.61
N THR A 353 -4.92 -5.04 -1.65
CA THR A 353 -6.23 -5.52 -2.10
C THR A 353 -7.33 -5.37 -1.05
N ARG A 354 -7.01 -4.98 0.19
CA ARG A 354 -8.01 -4.71 1.25
C ARG A 354 -8.85 -3.49 0.95
N TYR A 355 -8.33 -2.55 0.16
CA TYR A 355 -9.13 -1.48 -0.43
C TYR A 355 -10.04 -2.05 -1.52
N SER A 356 -11.26 -2.40 -1.10
CA SER A 356 -12.27 -3.12 -1.86
C SER A 356 -12.99 -2.28 -2.92
N VAL A 357 -13.11 -0.96 -2.71
CA VAL A 357 -13.76 -0.01 -3.63
C VAL A 357 -12.90 1.24 -3.77
N VAL A 358 -12.67 1.69 -5.01
CA VAL A 358 -11.64 2.69 -5.31
C VAL A 358 -12.24 3.82 -6.16
N VAL A 359 -12.07 5.07 -5.72
CA VAL A 359 -12.57 6.24 -6.45
C VAL A 359 -11.52 7.37 -6.47
N PRO A 360 -10.52 7.31 -7.36
CA PRO A 360 -9.58 8.42 -7.54
C PRO A 360 -10.27 9.61 -8.24
N ILE A 361 -10.13 10.81 -7.68
CA ILE A 361 -10.68 12.05 -8.25
C ILE A 361 -9.50 12.91 -8.74
N ILE A 362 -9.50 13.24 -10.03
CA ILE A 362 -8.47 14.04 -10.73
C ILE A 362 -7.03 13.59 -10.40
N GLY A 363 -6.82 12.27 -10.24
CA GLY A 363 -5.57 11.69 -9.73
C GLY A 363 -4.83 10.76 -10.69
N ILE A 364 -5.53 9.99 -11.54
CA ILE A 364 -4.90 9.03 -12.46
C ILE A 364 -4.18 9.77 -13.59
N GLN A 365 -2.93 9.38 -13.87
CA GLN A 365 -2.08 10.01 -14.88
C GLN A 365 -1.25 9.00 -15.65
N GLY A 366 -1.07 9.25 -16.95
CA GLY A 366 -0.06 8.60 -17.78
C GLY A 366 1.22 9.45 -17.81
N PHE A 367 2.16 9.20 -16.90
CA PHE A 367 3.37 10.02 -16.75
C PHE A 367 4.30 9.90 -17.96
N ARG A 368 4.51 8.70 -18.48
CA ARG A 368 5.29 8.44 -19.70
C ARG A 368 4.65 9.15 -20.89
N TRP A 369 3.34 9.01 -21.06
CA TRP A 369 2.61 9.68 -22.13
C TRP A 369 2.78 11.20 -22.07
N ALA A 370 2.69 11.80 -20.87
CA ALA A 370 2.86 13.23 -20.70
C ALA A 370 4.26 13.71 -21.10
N ILE A 371 5.31 12.93 -20.78
CA ILE A 371 6.70 13.21 -21.20
C ILE A 371 6.82 13.11 -22.72
N ASP A 372 6.36 12.01 -23.30
CA ASP A 372 6.51 11.72 -24.73
C ASP A 372 5.78 12.76 -25.59
N ASN A 373 4.64 13.29 -25.12
CA ASN A 373 3.77 14.22 -25.86
C ASN A 373 3.90 15.69 -25.43
N ASP A 374 4.90 16.06 -24.63
CA ASP A 374 5.11 17.45 -24.17
C ASP A 374 3.89 18.02 -23.43
N GLN A 375 3.22 17.19 -22.61
CA GLN A 375 2.06 17.54 -21.77
C GLN A 375 2.36 17.44 -20.27
N TRP A 376 3.63 17.52 -19.88
CA TRP A 376 4.10 17.36 -18.49
C TRP A 376 4.08 18.66 -17.67
N GLN A 377 3.91 19.81 -18.32
CA GLN A 377 4.15 21.15 -17.75
C GLN A 377 3.24 21.45 -16.56
N ALA A 378 1.94 21.18 -16.68
CA ALA A 378 1.00 21.44 -15.58
C ALA A 378 1.27 20.57 -14.33
N ARG A 379 1.80 19.35 -14.51
CA ARG A 379 2.25 18.50 -13.40
C ARG A 379 3.55 19.04 -12.82
N VAL A 380 4.51 19.42 -13.64
CA VAL A 380 5.75 20.08 -13.18
C VAL A 380 5.45 21.34 -12.37
N ASP A 381 4.57 22.21 -12.87
CA ASP A 381 4.18 23.45 -12.19
C ASP A 381 3.50 23.22 -10.84
N SER A 382 2.89 22.04 -10.63
CA SER A 382 2.27 21.69 -9.35
C SER A 382 3.27 21.46 -8.20
N ILE A 383 4.53 21.17 -8.53
CA ILE A 383 5.63 20.95 -7.59
C ILE A 383 6.94 21.54 -8.17
N ARG A 384 6.85 22.75 -8.71
CA ARG A 384 7.89 23.35 -9.57
C ARG A 384 9.28 23.42 -8.93
N SER A 385 9.34 23.64 -7.62
CA SER A 385 10.58 23.84 -6.86
C SER A 385 11.61 22.72 -7.06
N VAL A 386 11.18 21.44 -7.10
CA VAL A 386 12.10 20.32 -7.33
C VAL A 386 12.63 20.25 -8.76
N PHE A 387 11.83 20.67 -9.75
CA PHE A 387 12.25 20.69 -11.16
C PHE A 387 13.20 21.85 -11.45
N GLU A 388 12.99 23.01 -10.82
CA GLU A 388 13.92 24.14 -10.95
C GLU A 388 15.27 23.81 -10.29
N GLU A 389 15.27 23.17 -9.13
CA GLU A 389 16.52 22.71 -8.51
C GLU A 389 17.25 21.70 -9.41
N ALA A 390 16.53 20.68 -9.90
CA ALA A 390 17.11 19.68 -10.80
C ALA A 390 17.63 20.30 -12.11
N ARG A 391 16.92 21.28 -12.66
CA ARG A 391 17.38 22.02 -13.84
C ARG A 391 18.73 22.71 -13.59
N VAL A 392 18.87 23.37 -12.44
CA VAL A 392 20.12 24.04 -12.04
C VAL A 392 21.24 23.02 -11.85
N ASP A 393 20.98 21.94 -11.09
CA ASP A 393 21.96 20.88 -10.81
C ASP A 393 22.44 20.18 -12.09
N LEU A 394 21.57 20.05 -13.10
CA LEU A 394 21.88 19.45 -14.40
C LEU A 394 22.51 20.44 -15.39
N GLY A 395 22.73 21.71 -15.01
CA GLY A 395 23.32 22.73 -15.88
C GLY A 395 22.44 23.13 -17.06
N LYS A 396 21.12 22.99 -16.95
CA LYS A 396 20.14 23.26 -18.02
C LYS A 396 19.60 24.67 -17.94
N SER A 397 19.36 25.32 -19.08
CA SER A 397 18.75 26.67 -19.13
C SER A 397 17.23 26.67 -18.95
N VAL A 398 16.57 25.56 -19.28
CA VAL A 398 15.12 25.38 -19.19
C VAL A 398 14.79 24.00 -18.59
N ILE A 399 13.61 23.84 -18.01
CA ILE A 399 13.09 22.52 -17.65
C ILE A 399 12.71 21.85 -18.97
N ASP A 400 13.42 20.79 -19.35
CA ASP A 400 13.17 19.98 -20.54
C ASP A 400 12.77 18.54 -20.18
N LYS A 401 12.46 17.70 -21.17
CA LYS A 401 12.08 16.29 -20.92
C LYS A 401 13.11 15.54 -20.09
N GLU A 402 14.40 15.79 -20.29
CA GLU A 402 15.47 15.12 -19.56
C GLU A 402 15.44 15.48 -18.07
N VAL A 403 15.25 16.78 -17.75
CA VAL A 403 15.06 17.22 -16.35
C VAL A 403 13.85 16.50 -15.75
N VAL A 404 12.75 16.43 -16.49
CA VAL A 404 11.50 15.81 -16.01
C VAL A 404 11.68 14.33 -15.70
N GLU A 405 12.27 13.57 -16.64
CA GLU A 405 12.55 12.15 -16.46
C GLU A 405 13.47 11.89 -15.26
N LYS A 406 14.56 12.67 -15.15
CA LYS A 406 15.51 12.53 -14.04
C LYS A 406 14.87 12.81 -12.69
N VAL A 407 14.02 13.83 -12.59
CA VAL A 407 13.30 14.11 -11.34
C VAL A 407 12.40 12.95 -10.97
N TRP A 408 11.62 12.40 -11.89
CA TRP A 408 10.77 11.24 -11.62
C TRP A 408 11.58 10.01 -11.20
N ASP A 409 12.64 9.68 -11.92
CA ASP A 409 13.53 8.57 -11.58
C ASP A 409 14.16 8.72 -10.19
N ARG A 410 14.28 9.96 -9.70
CA ARG A 410 14.87 10.27 -8.40
C ARG A 410 13.87 10.22 -7.25
N ILE A 411 12.74 10.94 -7.37
CA ILE A 411 11.79 11.14 -6.27
C ILE A 411 10.65 10.10 -6.26
N ALA A 412 10.43 9.43 -7.40
CA ALA A 412 9.44 8.39 -7.58
C ALA A 412 9.90 7.35 -8.64
N PRO A 413 10.92 6.53 -8.34
CA PRO A 413 11.49 5.59 -9.30
C PRO A 413 10.43 4.66 -9.91
N GLY A 414 10.42 4.54 -11.24
CA GLY A 414 9.46 3.69 -11.96
C GLY A 414 8.11 4.34 -12.26
N LEU A 415 7.85 5.56 -11.77
CA LEU A 415 6.56 6.26 -11.95
C LEU A 415 6.15 6.45 -13.42
N ALA A 416 7.10 6.79 -14.29
CA ALA A 416 6.90 6.92 -15.74
C ALA A 416 7.33 5.67 -16.50
N ARG A 417 7.35 4.50 -15.85
CA ARG A 417 7.76 3.20 -16.41
C ARG A 417 6.85 2.10 -15.85
N GLU A 418 7.38 1.18 -15.05
CA GLU A 418 6.66 0.00 -14.56
C GLU A 418 5.48 0.30 -13.62
N PHE A 419 5.44 1.49 -13.01
CA PHE A 419 4.36 1.91 -12.11
C PHE A 419 3.39 2.92 -12.71
N ASP A 420 3.54 3.24 -13.99
CA ASP A 420 2.65 4.16 -14.68
C ASP A 420 1.23 3.57 -14.84
N SER A 421 0.25 4.44 -15.09
CA SER A 421 -1.17 4.06 -14.97
C SER A 421 -1.63 2.95 -15.87
N ASN A 422 -1.06 2.88 -17.07
CA ASN A 422 -1.38 1.84 -18.03
C ASN A 422 -0.96 0.44 -17.55
N TYR A 423 -0.05 0.32 -16.58
CA TYR A 423 0.37 -0.95 -16.01
C TYR A 423 -0.32 -1.28 -14.70
N THR A 424 -0.56 -0.28 -13.84
CA THR A 424 -0.99 -0.53 -12.46
C THR A 424 -2.48 -0.28 -12.19
N VAL A 425 -3.20 0.52 -13.00
CA VAL A 425 -4.68 0.63 -12.91
C VAL A 425 -5.39 -0.68 -13.30
N PRO A 426 -5.03 -1.37 -14.40
CA PRO A 426 -5.71 -2.61 -14.79
C PRO A 426 -5.66 -3.70 -13.71
N LEU A 427 -4.63 -3.68 -12.85
CA LEU A 427 -4.44 -4.62 -11.75
C LEU A 427 -5.41 -4.42 -10.56
N ILE A 428 -6.29 -3.42 -10.65
CA ILE A 428 -7.41 -3.25 -9.71
C ILE A 428 -8.63 -4.10 -10.12
N ALA A 429 -8.63 -4.65 -11.34
CA ALA A 429 -9.70 -5.48 -11.88
C ALA A 429 -10.22 -6.53 -10.89
N SER A 430 -11.52 -6.81 -11.01
CA SER A 430 -12.42 -7.41 -10.02
C SER A 430 -12.98 -6.47 -8.96
N ARG A 431 -12.21 -5.48 -8.48
CA ARG A 431 -12.69 -4.52 -7.46
C ARG A 431 -13.37 -3.32 -8.11
N PRO A 432 -14.48 -2.80 -7.56
CA PRO A 432 -15.12 -1.60 -8.09
C PRO A 432 -14.20 -0.38 -8.16
N LEU A 433 -14.00 0.15 -9.38
CA LEU A 433 -13.18 1.31 -9.69
C LEU A 433 -14.00 2.35 -10.48
N LEU A 434 -14.06 3.56 -9.94
CA LEU A 434 -14.62 4.73 -10.62
C LEU A 434 -13.56 5.81 -10.77
N ILE A 435 -13.13 6.10 -12.00
CA ILE A 435 -12.21 7.20 -12.29
C ILE A 435 -13.02 8.47 -12.57
N LEU A 436 -12.79 9.51 -11.79
CA LEU A 436 -13.45 10.81 -11.95
C LEU A 436 -12.41 11.85 -12.37
N ASN A 437 -12.63 12.54 -13.49
CA ASN A 437 -11.66 13.50 -14.03
C ASN A 437 -12.32 14.72 -14.71
N GLY A 438 -11.55 15.78 -14.90
CA GLY A 438 -11.91 16.86 -15.82
C GLY A 438 -11.49 16.50 -17.25
N ALA A 439 -12.32 16.78 -18.26
CA ALA A 439 -11.95 16.48 -19.64
C ALA A 439 -10.81 17.39 -20.15
N GLU A 440 -10.71 18.60 -19.60
CA GLU A 440 -9.70 19.60 -19.90
C GLU A 440 -8.69 19.76 -18.75
N ASP A 441 -8.57 18.76 -17.86
CA ASP A 441 -7.58 18.77 -16.78
C ASP A 441 -6.16 18.66 -17.37
N PRO A 442 -5.32 19.71 -17.29
CA PRO A 442 -3.99 19.69 -17.89
C PRO A 442 -3.00 18.86 -17.07
N ARG A 443 -3.30 18.55 -15.80
CA ARG A 443 -2.46 17.70 -14.96
C ARG A 443 -2.77 16.22 -15.13
N CYS A 444 -3.99 15.90 -15.53
CA CYS A 444 -4.46 14.54 -15.79
C CYS A 444 -5.12 14.47 -17.18
N PRO A 445 -4.39 14.69 -18.29
CA PRO A 445 -5.00 14.78 -19.61
C PRO A 445 -5.68 13.46 -20.01
N MET A 446 -6.93 13.53 -20.47
CA MET A 446 -7.69 12.33 -20.85
C MET A 446 -7.00 11.51 -21.95
N ALA A 447 -6.34 12.17 -22.91
CA ALA A 447 -5.58 11.49 -23.96
C ALA A 447 -4.42 10.63 -23.40
N GLY A 448 -3.84 11.04 -22.26
CA GLY A 448 -2.84 10.24 -21.55
C GLY A 448 -3.40 9.05 -20.80
N LEU A 449 -4.72 8.93 -20.71
CA LEU A 449 -5.43 7.84 -20.06
C LEU A 449 -6.08 6.87 -21.05
N ASP A 450 -6.03 7.11 -22.36
CA ASP A 450 -6.71 6.25 -23.34
C ASP A 450 -6.25 4.78 -23.26
N VAL A 451 -4.93 4.56 -23.22
CA VAL A 451 -4.35 3.22 -23.04
C VAL A 451 -4.74 2.63 -21.69
N THR A 452 -4.62 3.42 -20.62
CA THR A 452 -5.00 3.02 -19.27
C THR A 452 -6.45 2.58 -19.18
N ILE A 453 -7.38 3.34 -19.75
CA ILE A 453 -8.82 3.06 -19.76
C ILE A 453 -9.12 1.83 -20.60
N SER A 454 -8.48 1.69 -21.77
CA SER A 454 -8.62 0.53 -22.65
C SER A 454 -8.18 -0.77 -21.98
N GLU A 455 -6.95 -0.80 -21.46
CA GLU A 455 -6.40 -1.99 -20.78
C GLU A 455 -7.16 -2.31 -19.49
N THR A 456 -7.60 -1.29 -18.75
CA THR A 456 -8.45 -1.51 -17.58
C THR A 456 -9.79 -2.12 -17.98
N ARG A 457 -10.46 -1.59 -19.00
CA ARG A 457 -11.72 -2.15 -19.49
C ARG A 457 -11.58 -3.62 -19.87
N LYS A 458 -10.53 -3.95 -20.63
CA LYS A 458 -10.20 -5.32 -21.02
C LYS A 458 -9.99 -6.23 -19.80
N ALA A 459 -9.23 -5.78 -18.80
CA ALA A 459 -9.01 -6.55 -17.58
C ALA A 459 -10.32 -6.85 -16.81
N TYR A 460 -11.26 -5.89 -16.77
CA TYR A 460 -12.57 -6.10 -16.15
C TYR A 460 -13.50 -7.01 -16.97
N GLU A 461 -13.40 -6.99 -18.30
CA GLU A 461 -14.10 -7.93 -19.18
C GLU A 461 -13.59 -9.36 -18.99
N GLU A 462 -12.26 -9.56 -18.94
CA GLU A 462 -11.62 -10.85 -18.68
C GLU A 462 -11.99 -11.41 -17.30
N ALA A 463 -12.07 -10.53 -16.29
CA ALA A 463 -12.52 -10.86 -14.94
C ALA A 463 -14.05 -11.03 -14.81
N LYS A 464 -14.82 -10.83 -15.91
CA LYS A 464 -16.29 -10.92 -15.96
C LYS A 464 -16.99 -9.99 -14.96
N CYS A 465 -16.47 -8.79 -14.81
CA CYS A 465 -16.97 -7.78 -13.88
C CYS A 465 -17.02 -6.39 -14.51
N SER A 466 -17.38 -6.27 -15.78
CA SER A 466 -17.38 -5.00 -16.53
C SER A 466 -18.13 -3.86 -15.83
N ASP A 467 -19.21 -4.16 -15.10
CA ASP A 467 -19.99 -3.16 -14.33
C ASP A 467 -19.22 -2.55 -13.15
N ASN A 468 -18.12 -3.18 -12.73
CA ASN A 468 -17.24 -2.71 -11.67
C ASN A 468 -16.23 -1.65 -12.17
N PHE A 469 -16.24 -1.25 -13.44
CA PHE A 469 -15.37 -0.18 -13.95
C PHE A 469 -16.17 0.92 -14.65
N LYS A 470 -15.96 2.16 -14.22
CA LYS A 470 -16.55 3.34 -14.85
C LYS A 470 -15.53 4.48 -14.88
N VAL A 471 -15.60 5.29 -15.94
CA VAL A 471 -14.82 6.52 -16.08
C VAL A 471 -15.78 7.65 -16.38
N MET A 472 -15.58 8.81 -15.74
CA MET A 472 -16.34 10.02 -16.03
C MET A 472 -15.39 11.20 -16.15
N ALA A 473 -15.42 11.86 -17.31
CA ALA A 473 -14.70 13.09 -17.58
C ALA A 473 -15.70 14.23 -17.80
N GLY A 474 -15.68 15.26 -16.95
CA GLY A 474 -16.58 16.41 -17.08
C GLY A 474 -16.10 17.37 -18.17
N ALA A 475 -16.93 17.69 -19.16
CA ALA A 475 -16.63 18.68 -20.19
C ALA A 475 -16.58 20.10 -19.61
N GLY A 476 -15.63 20.92 -20.08
CA GLY A 476 -15.35 22.26 -19.56
C GLY A 476 -14.73 22.28 -18.15
N ILE A 477 -14.23 21.15 -17.65
CA ILE A 477 -13.68 21.03 -16.29
C ILE A 477 -12.17 20.79 -16.38
N GLY A 478 -11.40 21.74 -15.84
CA GLY A 478 -9.95 21.60 -15.64
C GLY A 478 -9.60 20.81 -14.37
N HIS A 479 -8.45 21.10 -13.77
CA HIS A 479 -7.99 20.43 -12.54
C HIS A 479 -8.73 20.91 -11.28
N GLN A 480 -9.98 20.47 -11.10
CA GLN A 480 -10.80 20.82 -9.96
C GLN A 480 -11.79 19.70 -9.62
N MET A 481 -12.05 19.49 -8.33
CA MET A 481 -13.14 18.65 -7.88
C MET A 481 -14.49 19.36 -8.01
N THR A 482 -15.49 18.66 -8.52
CA THR A 482 -16.85 19.20 -8.74
C THR A 482 -17.90 18.50 -7.86
N SER A 483 -19.03 19.16 -7.63
CA SER A 483 -20.19 18.57 -6.94
C SER A 483 -20.67 17.28 -7.59
N THR A 484 -20.64 17.21 -8.93
CA THR A 484 -20.99 16.00 -9.67
C THR A 484 -20.05 14.85 -9.36
N MET A 485 -18.73 15.10 -9.31
CA MET A 485 -17.75 14.07 -8.94
C MET A 485 -18.00 13.56 -7.51
N VAL A 486 -18.23 14.47 -6.55
CA VAL A 486 -18.51 14.10 -5.15
C VAL A 486 -19.78 13.26 -5.03
N LYS A 487 -20.83 13.61 -5.79
CA LYS A 487 -22.08 12.84 -5.85
C LYS A 487 -21.88 11.45 -6.48
N GLU A 488 -21.16 11.36 -7.58
CA GLU A 488 -20.92 10.08 -8.25
C GLU A 488 -20.02 9.15 -7.41
N ALA A 489 -19.00 9.69 -6.75
CA ALA A 489 -18.21 8.94 -5.77
C ALA A 489 -19.09 8.39 -4.65
N SER A 490 -19.99 9.22 -4.11
CA SER A 490 -20.95 8.84 -3.08
C SER A 490 -21.86 7.70 -3.52
N ASN A 491 -22.44 7.81 -4.72
CA ASN A 491 -23.31 6.78 -5.28
C ASN A 491 -22.55 5.47 -5.52
N TRP A 492 -21.29 5.56 -5.95
CA TRP A 492 -20.45 4.40 -6.20
C TRP A 492 -20.14 3.63 -4.91
N PHE A 493 -19.74 4.32 -3.85
CA PHE A 493 -19.52 3.69 -2.56
C PHE A 493 -20.82 3.07 -2.00
N ASP A 494 -21.95 3.76 -2.11
CA ASP A 494 -23.23 3.20 -1.69
C ASP A 494 -23.62 1.94 -2.45
N LYS A 495 -23.36 1.89 -3.76
CA LYS A 495 -23.64 0.72 -4.59
C LYS A 495 -22.86 -0.53 -4.13
N TYR A 496 -21.62 -0.37 -3.68
CA TYR A 496 -20.70 -1.51 -3.46
C TYR A 496 -20.39 -1.81 -2.00
N LEU A 497 -20.54 -0.86 -1.09
CA LEU A 497 -20.21 -1.02 0.32
C LEU A 497 -21.45 -1.15 1.21
N LYS A 498 -22.59 -0.54 0.86
CA LYS A 498 -23.81 -0.72 1.67
C LYS A 498 -24.35 -2.16 1.55
N PRO A 499 -24.98 -2.68 2.61
CA PRO A 499 -25.61 -4.00 2.62
C PRO A 499 -26.68 -4.19 1.55
#